data_AF-L8FXR7-F1
#
_entry.id   AF-L8FXR7-F1
#
_cell.length_a   1.000
_cell.length_b   1.000
_cell.length_c   1.000
_cell.angle_alpha   90.00
_cell.angle_beta   90.00
_cell.angle_gamma   90.00
#
_symmetry.space_group_name_H-M   'P 1'
#
loop_
_entity.id
_entity.type
_entity.pdbx_description
1 polymer ?
#
loop_
_entity_poly.entity_id
_entity_poly.type
_entity_poly.pdbx_seq_one_letter_code
_entity_poly.pdbx_strand_id
1 'polypeptide(L)'
;MTFLYRLFEDCLAWHPLLTYSRLQGFATAIEAQGGGKRIWGFVDGTFHGFCHPQDYVRQRAVYSGHARQHGQKWQAIVGPDGIVWSLMGPWIGPVNDWRMWKVSGIERQLRTVME
;
A
#
# COMPACT_ATOMS: atom_id res chain seq x y z
N MET A 1 16.26 0.94 -0.81
CA MET A 1 14.90 0.32 -0.78
C MET A 1 14.14 0.40 -2.12
N THR A 2 14.51 1.28 -3.05
CA THR A 2 13.87 1.37 -4.38
C THR A 2 14.23 0.23 -5.34
N PHE A 3 15.40 -0.41 -5.19
CA PHE A 3 15.85 -1.49 -6.07
C PHE A 3 14.93 -2.72 -6.01
N LEU A 4 14.65 -3.24 -4.80
CA LEU A 4 13.80 -4.43 -4.62
C LEU A 4 12.37 -4.17 -5.09
N TYR A 5 11.84 -2.97 -4.81
CA TYR A 5 10.52 -2.62 -5.30
C TYR A 5 10.45 -2.67 -6.82
N ARG A 6 11.39 -2.02 -7.52
CA ARG A 6 11.41 -2.04 -8.99
C ARG A 6 11.60 -3.43 -9.57
N LEU A 7 12.37 -4.28 -8.91
CA LEU A 7 12.60 -5.66 -9.37
C LEU A 7 11.33 -6.52 -9.28
N PHE A 8 10.50 -6.28 -8.26
CA PHE A 8 9.30 -7.07 -7.97
C PHE A 8 8.00 -6.27 -8.15
N GLU A 9 8.04 -5.14 -8.85
CA GLU A 9 6.93 -4.19 -8.95
C GLU A 9 5.69 -4.86 -9.51
N ASP A 10 5.85 -5.69 -10.55
CA ASP A 10 4.75 -6.41 -11.18
C ASP A 10 4.00 -7.34 -10.21
N CYS A 11 4.73 -7.95 -9.25
CA CYS A 11 4.13 -8.83 -8.25
C CYS A 11 3.64 -8.07 -7.01
N LEU A 12 4.34 -7.01 -6.61
CA LEU A 12 4.02 -6.22 -5.42
C LEU A 12 2.87 -5.25 -5.67
N ALA A 13 2.81 -4.61 -6.84
CA ALA A 13 1.78 -3.62 -7.13
C ALA A 13 0.38 -4.23 -7.18
N TRP A 14 0.25 -5.38 -7.83
CA TRP A 14 -0.99 -6.15 -7.84
C TRP A 14 -0.66 -7.63 -7.96
N HIS A 15 -0.87 -8.39 -6.89
CA HIS A 15 -0.53 -9.80 -6.92
C HIS A 15 -1.41 -10.56 -7.94
N PRO A 16 -0.84 -11.42 -8.83
CA PRO A 16 -1.59 -12.05 -9.93
C PRO A 16 -2.78 -12.91 -9.49
N LEU A 17 -2.75 -13.45 -8.27
CA LEU A 17 -3.85 -14.24 -7.71
C LEU A 17 -5.01 -13.40 -7.15
N LEU A 18 -4.87 -12.06 -7.08
CA LEU A 18 -5.94 -11.14 -6.69
C LEU A 18 -6.91 -10.92 -7.87
N THR A 19 -7.58 -11.99 -8.27
CA THR A 19 -8.57 -12.01 -9.35
C THR A 19 -9.94 -11.54 -8.86
N TYR A 20 -10.86 -11.23 -9.78
CA TYR A 20 -12.22 -10.84 -9.44
C TYR A 20 -12.95 -11.85 -8.55
N SER A 21 -12.84 -13.15 -8.87
CA SER A 21 -13.44 -14.22 -8.06
C SER A 21 -12.89 -14.22 -6.62
N ARG A 22 -11.59 -13.95 -6.44
CA ARG A 22 -10.99 -13.84 -5.11
C ARG A 22 -11.46 -12.59 -4.37
N LEU A 23 -11.58 -11.45 -5.06
CA LEU A 23 -12.14 -10.22 -4.50
C LEU A 23 -13.58 -10.43 -4.00
N GLN A 24 -14.40 -11.15 -4.77
CA GLN A 24 -15.76 -11.52 -4.36
C GLN A 24 -15.74 -12.44 -3.14
N GLY A 25 -14.89 -13.47 -3.13
CA GLY A 25 -14.74 -14.37 -1.98
C GLY A 25 -14.35 -13.61 -0.71
N PHE A 26 -13.42 -12.65 -0.82
CA PHE A 26 -13.04 -11.78 0.29
C PHE A 26 -14.20 -10.90 0.75
N ALA A 27 -14.94 -10.29 -0.17
CA ALA A 27 -16.11 -9.50 0.17
C ALA A 27 -17.18 -10.30 0.91
N THR A 28 -17.48 -11.51 0.45
CA THR A 28 -18.41 -12.41 1.13
C THR A 28 -17.92 -12.79 2.52
N ALA A 29 -16.63 -13.11 2.68
CA ALA A 29 -16.06 -13.47 3.98
C ALA A 29 -16.12 -12.30 4.99
N ILE A 30 -15.83 -11.07 4.53
CA ILE A 30 -15.89 -9.86 5.35
C ILE A 30 -17.34 -9.55 5.74
N GLU A 31 -18.27 -9.62 4.79
CA GLU A 31 -19.71 -9.42 5.06
C GLU A 31 -20.26 -10.44 6.07
N ALA A 32 -19.85 -11.71 5.96
CA ALA A 32 -20.26 -12.78 6.89
C ALA A 32 -19.82 -12.53 8.34
N GLN A 33 -18.71 -11.82 8.54
CA GLN A 33 -18.20 -11.45 9.87
C GLN A 33 -18.80 -10.12 10.39
N GLY A 34 -19.80 -9.56 9.70
CA GLY A 34 -20.43 -8.29 10.05
C GLY A 34 -19.75 -7.06 9.44
N GLY A 35 -18.84 -7.25 8.49
CA GLY A 35 -18.23 -6.17 7.72
C GLY A 35 -19.18 -5.52 6.72
N GLY A 36 -18.75 -4.41 6.14
CA GLY A 36 -19.53 -3.68 5.14
C GLY A 36 -19.62 -4.41 3.79
N LYS A 37 -20.67 -4.09 3.02
CA LYS A 37 -20.88 -4.70 1.70
C LYS A 37 -19.79 -4.32 0.70
N ARG A 38 -19.36 -5.28 -0.12
CA ARG A 38 -18.37 -5.11 -1.21
C ARG A 38 -16.98 -4.65 -0.74
N ILE A 39 -16.66 -4.80 0.55
CA ILE A 39 -15.31 -4.55 1.07
C ILE A 39 -14.50 -5.83 0.89
N TRP A 40 -13.42 -5.80 0.11
CA TRP A 40 -12.58 -6.98 -0.15
C TRP A 40 -11.22 -6.95 0.57
N GLY A 41 -10.81 -5.79 1.09
CA GLY A 41 -9.51 -5.61 1.70
C GLY A 41 -9.38 -4.25 2.37
N PHE A 42 -8.30 -4.07 3.11
CA PHE A 42 -8.06 -2.92 3.97
C PHE A 42 -6.76 -2.23 3.57
N VAL A 43 -6.84 -0.93 3.33
CA VAL A 43 -5.70 -0.09 2.97
C VAL A 43 -5.02 0.38 4.24
N ASP A 44 -3.70 0.22 4.32
CA ASP A 44 -2.90 0.78 5.41
C ASP A 44 -1.61 1.44 4.91
N GLY A 45 -1.20 2.49 5.61
CA GLY A 45 0.03 3.23 5.36
C GLY A 45 1.10 2.88 6.39
N THR A 46 2.13 2.12 6.00
CA THR A 46 3.21 1.73 6.92
C THR A 46 4.42 2.66 6.78
N PHE A 47 4.83 3.29 7.89
CA PHE A 47 6.08 4.05 7.96
C PHE A 47 7.28 3.15 8.27
N HIS A 48 8.32 3.24 7.46
CA HIS A 48 9.59 2.54 7.63
C HIS A 48 10.69 3.55 7.92
N GLY A 49 11.07 3.64 9.20
CA GLY A 49 12.14 4.49 9.69
C GLY A 49 13.52 3.96 9.33
N PHE A 50 14.47 4.87 9.09
CA PHE A 50 15.88 4.53 8.89
C PHE A 50 16.79 5.58 9.55
N CYS A 51 18.10 5.29 9.59
CA CYS A 51 19.08 6.16 10.23
C CYS A 51 19.10 7.57 9.64
N HIS A 52 19.44 8.55 10.48
CA HIS A 52 19.53 9.95 10.10
C HIS A 52 20.47 10.17 8.90
N PRO A 53 19.97 10.69 7.76
CA PRO A 53 20.82 11.01 6.61
C PRO A 53 21.81 12.13 6.95
N GLN A 54 23.06 12.01 6.51
CA GLN A 54 24.08 13.04 6.77
C GLN A 54 23.93 14.28 5.87
N ASP A 55 23.26 14.13 4.73
CA ASP A 55 22.98 15.22 3.79
C ASP A 55 21.72 16.01 4.22
N TYR A 56 21.87 17.32 4.40
CA TYR A 56 20.80 18.21 4.90
C TYR A 56 19.55 18.20 4.00
N VAL A 57 19.72 18.19 2.68
CA VAL A 57 18.61 18.22 1.72
C VAL A 57 17.80 16.91 1.82
N ARG A 58 18.49 15.77 1.83
CA ARG A 58 17.87 14.44 2.01
C ARG A 58 17.23 14.29 3.38
N GLN A 59 17.88 14.78 4.43
CA GLN A 59 17.36 14.76 5.80
C GLN A 59 15.97 15.40 5.85
N ARG A 60 15.82 16.62 5.30
CA ARG A 60 14.54 17.34 5.26
C ARG A 60 13.49 16.63 4.39
N ALA A 61 13.91 16.05 3.26
CA ALA A 61 12.99 15.39 2.33
C ALA A 61 12.33 14.13 2.91
N VAL A 62 13.01 13.42 3.80
CA VAL A 62 12.54 12.13 4.35
C VAL A 62 12.09 12.20 5.82
N TYR A 63 12.24 13.36 6.46
CA TYR A 63 11.75 13.55 7.83
C TYR A 63 10.22 13.68 7.85
N SER A 64 9.54 12.76 8.52
CA SER A 64 8.10 12.88 8.76
C SER A 64 7.85 13.55 10.10
N GLY A 65 7.18 14.71 10.09
CA GLY A 65 6.79 15.39 11.33
C GLY A 65 5.81 14.56 12.18
N HIS A 66 4.93 13.78 11.53
CA HIS A 66 3.98 12.91 12.22
C HIS A 66 4.66 11.75 12.94
N ALA A 67 5.60 11.06 12.28
CA ALA A 67 6.34 9.96 12.88
C ALA A 67 7.54 10.43 13.74
N ARG A 68 7.90 11.71 13.66
CA ARG A 68 9.09 12.33 14.30
C ARG A 68 10.39 11.58 13.99
N GLN A 69 10.48 11.01 12.78
CA GLN A 69 11.57 10.13 12.34
C GLN A 69 11.88 10.35 10.86
N HIS A 70 13.10 9.99 10.45
CA HIS A 70 13.49 9.89 9.05
C HIS A 70 13.04 8.55 8.50
N GLY A 71 12.38 8.56 7.35
CA GLY A 71 11.86 7.34 6.80
C GLY A 71 11.12 7.51 5.50
N GLN A 72 10.56 6.39 5.07
CA GLN A 72 9.71 6.29 3.89
C GLN A 72 8.40 5.63 4.29
N LYS A 73 7.38 5.82 3.46
CA LYS A 73 6.09 5.16 3.64
C LYS A 73 5.84 4.13 2.55
N TRP A 74 5.02 3.16 2.90
CA TRP A 74 4.46 2.16 2.00
C TRP A 74 2.95 2.14 2.20
N GLN A 75 2.24 1.69 1.18
CA GLN A 75 0.79 1.53 1.18
C GLN A 75 0.56 0.07 0.89
N ALA A 76 -0.03 -0.62 1.85
CA ALA A 76 -0.41 -2.01 1.73
C ALA A 76 -1.93 -2.10 1.54
N ILE A 77 -2.36 -3.11 0.78
CA ILE A 77 -3.73 -3.62 0.87
C ILE A 77 -3.66 -5.04 1.40
N VAL A 78 -4.33 -5.25 2.54
CA VAL A 78 -4.37 -6.52 3.24
C VAL A 78 -5.74 -7.16 3.02
N GLY A 79 -5.74 -8.44 2.65
CA GLY A 79 -6.95 -9.23 2.50
C GLY A 79 -7.45 -9.76 3.85
N PRO A 80 -8.66 -10.34 3.91
CA PRO A 80 -9.18 -10.95 5.13
C PRO A 80 -8.37 -12.18 5.59
N ASP A 81 -7.53 -12.72 4.71
CA ASP A 81 -6.58 -13.80 5.01
C ASP A 81 -5.27 -13.31 5.64
N GLY A 82 -5.11 -12.00 5.85
CA GLY A 82 -3.92 -11.41 6.44
C GLY A 82 -2.75 -11.26 5.46
N ILE A 83 -2.95 -11.61 4.18
CA ILE A 83 -1.92 -11.48 3.14
C ILE A 83 -1.90 -10.04 2.60
N VAL A 84 -0.71 -9.51 2.36
CA VAL A 84 -0.52 -8.25 1.64
C VAL A 84 -0.65 -8.53 0.14
N TRP A 85 -1.77 -8.13 -0.45
CA TRP A 85 -2.09 -8.37 -1.85
C TRP A 85 -1.63 -7.28 -2.81
N SER A 86 -1.37 -6.08 -2.27
CA SER A 86 -0.76 -4.96 -2.97
C SER A 86 0.15 -4.24 -2.00
N LEU A 87 1.39 -3.98 -2.39
CA LEU A 87 2.37 -3.19 -1.67
C LEU A 87 2.97 -2.18 -2.65
N MET A 88 2.67 -0.92 -2.42
CA MET A 88 3.11 0.19 -3.26
C MET A 88 4.09 1.08 -2.48
N GLY A 89 4.99 1.75 -3.20
CA GLY A 89 5.99 2.64 -2.64
C GLY A 89 7.39 2.43 -3.22
N PRO A 90 8.47 2.86 -2.55
CA PRO A 90 8.48 3.68 -1.34
C PRO A 90 8.15 5.16 -1.63
N TRP A 91 7.32 5.78 -0.80
CA TRP A 91 7.11 7.24 -0.80
C TRP A 91 7.97 7.93 0.24
N ILE A 92 8.29 9.20 0.01
CA ILE A 92 8.97 10.01 1.02
C ILE A 92 8.11 10.18 2.27
N GLY A 93 8.73 10.16 3.45
CA GLY A 93 8.06 10.15 4.76
C GLY A 93 6.95 11.18 4.99
N PRO A 94 7.04 12.44 4.48
CA PRO A 94 6.00 13.46 4.66
C PRO A 94 4.71 13.22 3.87
N VAL A 95 4.68 12.28 2.92
CA VAL A 95 3.49 12.04 2.09
C VAL A 95 2.35 11.51 2.97
N ASN A 96 1.14 12.04 2.79
CA ASN A 96 -0.05 11.55 3.49
C ASN A 96 -0.69 10.38 2.75
N ASP A 97 -1.50 9.61 3.47
CA ASP A 97 -2.01 8.34 2.96
C ASP A 97 -3.03 8.54 1.84
N TRP A 98 -3.80 9.63 1.88
CA TRP A 98 -4.69 10.02 0.79
C TRP A 98 -3.94 10.27 -0.52
N ARG A 99 -2.80 10.97 -0.47
CA ARG A 99 -1.96 11.20 -1.65
C ARG A 99 -1.35 9.88 -2.15
N MET A 100 -0.95 8.97 -1.25
CA MET A 100 -0.49 7.63 -1.66
C MET A 100 -1.59 6.91 -2.45
N TRP A 101 -2.84 6.90 -1.94
CA TRP A 101 -3.98 6.29 -2.62
C TRP A 101 -4.27 6.89 -4.01
N LYS A 102 -4.28 8.23 -4.12
CA LYS A 102 -4.54 8.89 -5.42
C LYS A 102 -3.47 8.60 -6.46
N VAL A 103 -2.22 8.39 -6.04
CA VAL A 103 -1.08 8.20 -6.94
C VAL A 103 -0.78 6.73 -7.20
N SER A 104 -1.20 5.81 -6.33
CA SER A 104 -0.91 4.37 -6.47
C SER A 104 -1.59 3.70 -7.66
N GLY A 105 -2.63 4.30 -8.23
CA GLY A 105 -3.31 3.74 -9.41
C GLY A 105 -4.15 2.49 -9.11
N ILE A 106 -4.32 2.13 -7.84
CA ILE A 106 -5.13 0.99 -7.39
C ILE A 106 -6.57 1.05 -7.94
N GLU A 107 -7.16 2.25 -8.00
CA GLU A 107 -8.50 2.45 -8.56
C GLU A 107 -8.59 1.97 -10.02
N ARG A 108 -7.52 2.16 -10.81
CA ARG A 108 -7.47 1.71 -12.21
C ARG A 108 -7.32 0.19 -12.30
N GLN A 109 -6.49 -0.40 -11.44
CA GLN A 109 -6.33 -1.85 -11.43
C GLN A 109 -7.60 -2.57 -10.97
N LEU A 110 -8.27 -2.04 -9.96
CA LEU A 110 -9.58 -2.54 -9.54
C LEU A 110 -10.59 -2.53 -10.67
N ARG A 111 -10.66 -1.45 -11.47
CA ARG A 111 -11.55 -1.40 -12.64
C ARG A 111 -11.20 -2.49 -13.65
N THR A 112 -9.91 -2.64 -13.96
CA THR A 112 -9.42 -3.64 -14.94
C THR A 112 -9.76 -5.07 -14.53
N VAL A 113 -9.74 -5.37 -13.22
CA VAL A 113 -10.07 -6.71 -12.71
C VAL A 113 -11.58 -6.93 -12.64
N MET A 114 -12.39 -5.88 -12.51
CA MET A 114 -13.85 -5.98 -12.42
C MET A 114 -14.56 -5.97 -13.78
N GLU A 115 -13.88 -5.53 -14.84
CA GLU A 115 -14.32 -5.61 -16.23
C GLU A 115 -14.15 -7.03 -16.80
#